data_AF-A0A6M0HTY5-F1
#
_entry.id   AF-A0A6M0HTY5-F1
#
_cell.length_a   1.000
_cell.length_b   1.000
_cell.length_c   1.000
_cell.angle_alpha   90.00
_cell.angle_beta   90.00
_cell.angle_gamma   90.00
#
_symmetry.space_group_name_H-M   'P 1'
#
loop_
_entity.id
_entity.type
_entity.pdbx_description
1 polymer ?
#
loop_
_entity_poly.entity_id
_entity_poly.type
_entity_poly.pdbx_seq_one_letter_code
_entity_poly.pdbx_strand_id
1 'polypeptide(L)'
;MRTVLLALGLLPILVLPATADGCGDLIGKVVAGTQATLVKRTLDFAELSAADGIGMTLACGDLSAVGLQFKGSPLPESYFPLFGRAGQATTGIAADIIEAAARKARESALTTRHSNVDAGDALVTCSLSTPAGGPITACAVIDKDDKH
;
A
#
# COMPACT_ATOMS: atom_id res chain seq x y z
N MET A 1 -10.13 -68.82 -19.04
CA MET A 1 -10.33 -67.67 -19.94
C MET A 1 -11.54 -66.87 -19.49
N ARG A 2 -11.34 -65.65 -18.97
CA ARG A 2 -12.20 -64.46 -19.12
C ARG A 2 -11.77 -63.38 -18.13
N THR A 3 -10.86 -62.55 -18.59
CA THR A 3 -10.36 -61.34 -17.95
C THR A 3 -11.39 -60.23 -18.17
N VAL A 4 -11.97 -59.66 -17.12
CA VAL A 4 -12.77 -58.42 -17.20
C VAL A 4 -11.88 -57.29 -16.68
N LEU A 5 -11.28 -56.55 -17.60
CA LEU A 5 -10.58 -55.30 -17.31
C LEU A 5 -11.62 -54.18 -17.21
N LEU A 6 -11.94 -53.75 -15.99
CA LEU A 6 -12.58 -52.46 -15.75
C LEU A 6 -11.52 -51.36 -15.90
N ALA A 7 -11.56 -50.65 -17.01
CA ALA A 7 -10.76 -49.45 -17.22
C ALA A 7 -11.33 -48.31 -16.36
N LEU A 8 -10.67 -48.03 -15.23
CA LEU A 8 -10.85 -46.78 -14.48
C LEU A 8 -10.29 -45.64 -15.34
N GLY A 9 -11.18 -44.87 -15.97
CA GLY A 9 -10.81 -43.64 -16.66
C GLY A 9 -10.30 -42.60 -15.66
N LEU A 10 -9.00 -42.35 -15.63
CA LEU A 10 -8.44 -41.15 -15.02
C LEU A 10 -8.86 -39.95 -15.87
N LEU A 11 -9.83 -39.16 -15.39
CA LEU A 11 -10.00 -37.79 -15.87
C LEU A 11 -8.79 -36.97 -15.40
N PRO A 12 -8.03 -36.32 -16.30
CA PRO A 12 -7.06 -35.33 -15.89
C PRO A 12 -7.83 -34.12 -15.38
N ILE A 13 -7.80 -33.91 -14.06
CA ILE A 13 -8.23 -32.64 -13.47
C ILE A 13 -7.23 -31.60 -13.97
N LEU A 14 -7.64 -30.81 -14.96
CA LEU A 14 -6.91 -29.62 -15.41
C LEU A 14 -6.90 -28.64 -14.22
N VAL A 15 -5.86 -28.73 -13.40
CA VAL A 15 -5.54 -27.71 -12.39
C VAL A 15 -5.06 -26.50 -13.17
N LEU A 16 -5.98 -25.62 -13.54
CA LEU A 16 -5.62 -24.28 -14.01
C LEU A 16 -4.80 -23.62 -12.88
N PRO A 17 -3.65 -23.01 -13.19
CA PRO A 17 -2.93 -22.24 -12.20
C PRO A 17 -3.89 -21.14 -11.72
N ALA A 18 -4.19 -21.11 -10.42
CA ALA A 18 -4.78 -19.94 -9.83
C ALA A 18 -3.78 -18.81 -10.08
N THR A 19 -4.10 -17.87 -10.98
CA THR A 19 -3.35 -16.63 -11.11
C THR A 19 -3.36 -15.98 -9.74
N ALA A 20 -2.20 -15.93 -9.10
CA ALA A 20 -2.03 -15.28 -7.82
C ALA A 20 -2.48 -13.82 -7.98
N ASP A 21 -3.54 -13.45 -7.27
CA ASP A 21 -4.04 -12.09 -7.26
C ASP A 21 -3.09 -11.24 -6.41
N GLY A 22 -1.95 -10.86 -7.01
CA GLY A 22 -0.87 -10.16 -6.30
C GLY A 22 -1.33 -8.85 -5.66
N CYS A 23 -2.25 -8.11 -6.30
CA CYS A 23 -2.84 -6.93 -5.68
C CYS A 23 -3.77 -7.28 -4.52
N GLY A 24 -4.55 -8.36 -4.64
CA GLY A 24 -5.37 -8.87 -3.54
C GLY A 24 -4.53 -9.22 -2.30
N ASP A 25 -3.40 -9.89 -2.51
CA ASP A 25 -2.46 -10.24 -1.44
C ASP A 25 -1.84 -8.99 -0.81
N LEU A 26 -1.45 -8.01 -1.63
CA LEU A 26 -0.88 -6.74 -1.16
C LEU A 26 -1.91 -5.91 -0.36
N ILE A 27 -3.15 -5.82 -0.85
CA ILE A 27 -4.27 -5.21 -0.12
C ILE A 27 -4.45 -5.92 1.24
N GLY A 28 -4.44 -7.25 1.25
CA GLY A 28 -4.55 -8.05 2.47
C GLY A 28 -3.46 -7.71 3.49
N LYS A 29 -2.20 -7.61 3.06
CA LYS A 29 -1.06 -7.20 3.91
C LYS A 29 -1.26 -5.79 4.47
N VAL A 30 -1.65 -4.83 3.63
CA VAL A 30 -1.88 -3.45 4.05
C VAL A 30 -3.03 -3.36 5.05
N VAL A 31 -4.16 -4.02 4.78
CA VAL A 31 -5.31 -4.07 5.71
C VAL A 31 -4.90 -4.70 7.05
N ALA A 32 -4.16 -5.81 7.04
CA ALA A 32 -3.70 -6.46 8.26
C ALA A 32 -2.75 -5.56 9.09
N GLY A 33 -1.83 -4.85 8.44
CA GLY A 33 -0.87 -3.96 9.12
C GLY A 33 -1.47 -2.63 9.60
N THR A 34 -2.55 -2.18 8.98
CA THR A 34 -3.09 -0.82 9.21
C THR A 34 -4.47 -0.80 9.87
N GLN A 35 -5.20 -1.92 9.84
CA GLN A 35 -6.61 -2.02 10.19
C GLN A 35 -7.51 -1.09 9.36
N ALA A 36 -7.02 -0.64 8.19
CA ALA A 36 -7.81 0.16 7.27
C ALA A 36 -8.93 -0.68 6.63
N THR A 37 -10.03 -0.03 6.30
CA THR A 37 -11.16 -0.64 5.59
C THR A 37 -11.02 -0.41 4.09
N LEU A 38 -11.13 -1.46 3.29
CA LEU A 38 -11.17 -1.35 1.83
C LEU A 38 -12.44 -0.61 1.40
N VAL A 39 -12.28 0.49 0.68
CA VAL A 39 -13.38 1.32 0.16
C VAL A 39 -13.68 0.95 -1.29
N LYS A 40 -12.63 0.84 -2.11
CA LYS A 40 -12.74 0.56 -3.54
C LYS A 40 -11.52 -0.22 -4.02
N ARG A 41 -11.71 -1.05 -5.04
CA ARG A 41 -10.65 -1.86 -5.66
C ARG A 41 -10.82 -1.94 -7.18
N THR A 42 -9.70 -1.89 -7.91
CA THR A 42 -9.54 -2.27 -9.33
C THR A 42 -8.51 -3.41 -9.44
N LEU A 43 -8.06 -3.71 -10.65
CA LEU A 43 -7.04 -4.74 -10.89
C LEU A 43 -5.68 -4.40 -10.26
N ASP A 44 -5.32 -3.13 -10.26
CA ASP A 44 -3.98 -2.59 -9.97
C ASP A 44 -3.99 -1.49 -8.89
N PHE A 45 -5.16 -1.20 -8.30
CA PHE A 45 -5.32 -0.10 -7.36
C PHE A 45 -6.38 -0.38 -6.30
N ALA A 46 -6.20 0.21 -5.12
CA ALA A 46 -7.18 0.21 -4.05
C ALA A 46 -7.24 1.54 -3.31
N GLU A 47 -8.45 1.91 -2.88
CA GLU A 47 -8.69 2.99 -1.93
C GLU A 47 -9.10 2.36 -0.60
N LEU A 48 -8.49 2.84 0.48
CA LEU A 48 -8.79 2.42 1.84
C LEU A 48 -9.07 3.65 2.71
N SER A 49 -9.80 3.42 3.80
CA SER A 49 -10.06 4.41 4.83
C SER A 49 -9.54 3.89 6.16
N ALA A 50 -8.75 4.70 6.86
CA ALA A 50 -8.25 4.39 8.19
C ALA A 50 -8.96 5.25 9.25
N ALA A 51 -8.59 5.05 10.52
CA ALA A 51 -9.05 5.89 11.62
C ALA A 51 -8.72 7.38 11.40
N ASP A 52 -9.37 8.25 12.16
CA ASP A 52 -9.16 9.70 12.15
C ASP A 52 -9.46 10.38 10.79
N GLY A 53 -10.19 9.71 9.90
CA GLY A 53 -10.53 10.24 8.58
C GLY A 53 -9.35 10.27 7.61
N ILE A 54 -8.33 9.44 7.85
CA ILE A 54 -7.17 9.33 6.96
C ILE A 54 -7.53 8.47 5.76
N GLY A 55 -7.48 9.05 4.56
CA GLY A 55 -7.60 8.33 3.30
C GLY A 55 -6.29 7.66 2.93
N MET A 56 -6.37 6.47 2.32
CA MET A 56 -5.22 5.71 1.88
C MET A 56 -5.43 5.20 0.46
N THR A 57 -4.38 5.24 -0.36
CA THR A 57 -4.37 4.74 -1.72
C THR A 57 -3.23 3.76 -1.88
N LEU A 58 -3.48 2.63 -2.52
CA LEU A 58 -2.49 1.59 -2.80
C LEU A 58 -2.47 1.34 -4.30
N ALA A 59 -1.29 1.47 -4.92
CA ALA A 59 -1.00 0.97 -6.24
C ALA A 59 -0.32 -0.41 -6.11
N CYS A 60 -0.77 -1.37 -6.91
CA CYS A 60 -0.28 -2.77 -6.95
C CYS A 60 0.21 -3.18 -8.35
N GLY A 61 0.39 -2.23 -9.27
CA GLY A 61 0.77 -2.50 -10.67
C GLY A 61 2.27 -2.78 -10.81
N ASP A 62 2.85 -2.31 -11.90
CA ASP A 62 4.31 -2.43 -12.15
C ASP A 62 5.18 -1.82 -11.04
N LEU A 63 4.62 -0.87 -10.29
CA LEU A 63 5.22 -0.31 -9.09
C LEU A 63 4.22 -0.36 -7.93
N SER A 64 4.66 -0.96 -6.83
CA SER A 64 3.94 -0.99 -5.57
C SER A 64 4.17 0.32 -4.80
N ALA A 65 3.09 1.02 -4.49
CA ALA A 65 3.15 2.29 -3.77
C ALA A 65 1.96 2.46 -2.84
N VAL A 66 2.18 3.06 -1.68
CA VAL A 66 1.10 3.42 -0.77
C VAL A 66 1.18 4.89 -0.38
N GLY A 67 0.03 5.55 -0.42
CA GLY A 67 -0.14 6.96 -0.09
C GLY A 67 -1.18 7.14 1.00
N LEU A 68 -0.95 8.08 1.90
CA LEU A 68 -1.91 8.53 2.90
C LEU A 68 -2.20 10.00 2.69
N GLN A 69 -3.46 10.38 2.85
CA GLN A 69 -3.92 11.75 2.80
C GLN A 69 -4.79 12.07 4.01
N PHE A 70 -4.52 13.22 4.63
CA PHE A 70 -5.37 13.79 5.66
C PHE A 70 -5.68 15.25 5.33
N LYS A 71 -6.96 15.60 5.44
CA LYS A 71 -7.46 16.97 5.28
C LYS A 71 -7.94 17.48 6.63
N GLY A 72 -7.20 18.41 7.22
CA GLY A 72 -7.52 18.98 8.52
C GLY A 72 -6.29 19.46 9.28
N SER A 73 -6.54 20.12 10.41
CA SER A 73 -5.54 20.52 11.40
C SER A 73 -6.15 20.42 12.80
N PRO A 74 -5.44 19.88 13.81
CA PRO A 74 -4.07 19.34 13.72
C PRO A 74 -3.99 18.02 12.93
N LEU A 75 -2.79 17.67 12.47
CA LEU A 75 -2.54 16.35 11.90
C LEU A 75 -2.64 15.30 13.03
N PRO A 76 -3.41 14.20 12.86
CA PRO A 76 -3.51 13.16 13.89
C PRO A 76 -2.14 12.57 14.23
N GLU A 77 -1.89 12.31 15.51
CA GLU A 77 -0.64 11.69 15.96
C GLU A 77 -0.40 10.31 15.33
N SER A 78 -1.49 9.62 15.00
CA SER A 78 -1.53 8.32 14.33
C SER A 78 -1.05 8.35 12.88
N TYR A 79 -0.97 9.52 12.23
CA TYR A 79 -0.72 9.65 10.80
C TYR A 79 0.59 8.98 10.36
N PHE A 80 1.72 9.33 11.00
CA PHE A 80 3.02 8.78 10.62
C PHE A 80 3.21 7.32 11.05
N PRO A 81 2.80 6.88 12.26
CA PRO A 81 2.82 5.46 12.61
C PRO A 81 1.98 4.61 11.65
N LEU A 82 0.81 5.10 11.21
CA LEU A 82 -0.02 4.44 10.21
C LEU A 82 0.70 4.38 8.85
N PHE A 83 1.31 5.49 8.43
CA PHE A 83 2.10 5.55 7.20
C PHE A 83 3.25 4.55 7.23
N GLY A 84 3.98 4.45 8.34
CA GLY A 84 5.06 3.49 8.54
C GLY A 84 4.61 2.04 8.37
N ARG A 85 3.50 1.66 9.02
CA ARG A 85 2.94 0.29 8.89
C ARG A 85 2.45 -0.02 7.48
N ALA A 86 1.80 0.95 6.83
CA ALA A 86 1.36 0.80 5.45
C ALA A 86 2.58 0.62 4.51
N GLY A 87 3.59 1.48 4.66
CA GLY A 87 4.82 1.42 3.88
C GLY A 87 5.59 0.11 4.09
N GLN A 88 5.66 -0.40 5.32
CA GLN A 88 6.26 -1.71 5.60
C GLN A 88 5.50 -2.84 4.89
N ALA A 89 4.17 -2.82 4.93
CA ALA A 89 3.36 -3.82 4.25
C ALA A 89 3.58 -3.80 2.72
N THR A 90 3.86 -2.62 2.16
CA THR A 90 4.09 -2.42 0.72
C THR A 90 5.51 -2.72 0.27
N THR A 91 6.52 -2.30 1.03
CA THR A 91 7.94 -2.28 0.62
C THR A 91 8.81 -3.28 1.38
N GLY A 92 8.31 -3.86 2.48
CA GLY A 92 9.10 -4.68 3.40
C GLY A 92 10.07 -3.91 4.29
N ILE A 93 10.29 -2.61 4.06
CA ILE A 93 11.16 -1.76 4.89
C ILE A 93 10.52 -1.56 6.27
N ALA A 94 11.36 -1.54 7.32
CA ALA A 94 10.87 -1.38 8.69
C ALA A 94 10.02 -0.10 8.86
N ALA A 95 8.88 -0.24 9.54
CA ALA A 95 7.89 0.84 9.67
C ALA A 95 8.45 2.11 10.31
N ASP A 96 9.37 1.99 11.25
CA ASP A 96 10.03 3.11 11.93
C ASP A 96 10.94 3.92 11.01
N ILE A 97 11.61 3.25 10.05
CA ILE A 97 12.41 3.91 9.01
C ILE A 97 11.50 4.74 8.08
N ILE A 98 10.41 4.13 7.60
CA ILE A 98 9.43 4.82 6.75
C ILE A 98 8.77 5.99 7.51
N GLU A 99 8.43 5.79 8.78
CA GLU A 99 7.87 6.82 9.66
C GLU A 99 8.82 8.01 9.79
N ALA A 100 10.08 7.75 10.12
CA ALA A 100 11.09 8.79 10.29
C ALA A 100 11.33 9.57 8.98
N ALA A 101 11.41 8.87 7.84
CA ALA A 101 11.54 9.49 6.53
C ALA A 101 10.33 10.39 6.20
N ALA A 102 9.11 9.93 6.50
CA ALA A 102 7.90 10.71 6.29
C ALA A 102 7.84 11.96 7.16
N ARG A 103 8.23 11.86 8.44
CA ARG A 103 8.34 13.03 9.33
C ARG A 103 9.31 14.06 8.78
N LYS A 104 10.51 13.63 8.36
CA LYS A 104 11.53 14.50 7.76
C LYS A 104 11.07 15.13 6.45
N ALA A 105 10.45 14.36 5.56
CA ALA A 105 9.89 14.86 4.30
C ALA A 105 8.78 15.88 4.58
N ARG A 106 7.89 15.60 5.53
CA ARG A 106 6.79 16.50 5.91
C ARG A 106 7.27 17.79 6.57
N GLU A 107 8.32 17.73 7.39
CA GLU A 107 8.96 18.90 7.98
C GLU A 107 9.57 19.80 6.90
N SER A 108 10.33 19.21 5.98
CA SER A 108 10.92 19.94 4.85
C SER A 108 9.86 20.58 3.96
N ALA A 109 8.78 19.84 3.68
CA ALA A 109 7.67 20.29 2.86
C ALA A 109 6.92 21.51 3.45
N LEU A 110 7.05 21.83 4.75
CA LEU A 110 6.49 23.06 5.33
C LEU A 110 7.00 24.31 4.62
N THR A 111 8.22 24.27 4.09
CA THR A 111 8.86 25.41 3.41
C THR A 111 8.86 25.25 1.89
N THR A 112 8.91 24.02 1.38
CA THR A 112 9.04 23.74 -0.06
C THR A 112 7.74 23.29 -0.75
N ARG A 113 6.63 23.16 0.00
CA ARG A 113 5.33 22.57 -0.42
C ARG A 113 5.36 21.09 -0.76
N HIS A 114 6.48 20.56 -1.24
CA HIS A 114 6.73 19.14 -1.42
C HIS A 114 8.18 18.80 -1.12
N SER A 115 8.45 17.58 -0.67
CA SER A 115 9.80 17.11 -0.39
C SER A 115 9.88 15.59 -0.54
N ASN A 116 11.09 15.10 -0.81
CA ASN A 116 11.39 13.69 -0.95
C ASN A 116 12.53 13.31 0.00
N VAL A 117 12.45 12.12 0.58
CA VAL A 117 13.48 11.56 1.47
C VAL A 117 13.66 10.09 1.10
N ASP A 118 14.91 9.68 0.90
CA ASP A 118 15.25 8.27 0.70
C ASP A 118 15.06 7.47 2.00
N ALA A 119 14.50 6.27 1.85
CA ALA A 119 14.31 5.31 2.93
C ALA A 119 14.84 3.94 2.49
N GLY A 120 16.16 3.84 2.30
CA GLY A 120 16.77 2.68 1.65
C GLY A 120 16.34 2.58 0.18
N ASP A 121 15.81 1.42 -0.19
CA ASP A 121 15.35 1.12 -1.55
C ASP A 121 13.95 1.68 -1.85
N ALA A 122 13.38 2.49 -0.95
CA ALA A 122 12.16 3.25 -1.23
C ALA A 122 12.40 4.77 -1.25
N LEU A 123 11.48 5.49 -1.88
CA LEU A 123 11.40 6.96 -1.85
C LEU A 123 10.12 7.39 -1.12
N VAL A 124 10.28 8.20 -0.07
CA VAL A 124 9.14 8.83 0.63
C VAL A 124 8.98 10.26 0.15
N THR A 125 7.80 10.57 -0.37
CA THR A 125 7.42 11.92 -0.82
C THR A 125 6.32 12.45 0.09
N CYS A 126 6.43 13.68 0.57
CA CYS A 126 5.35 14.37 1.26
C CYS A 126 5.05 15.71 0.59
N SER A 127 3.77 16.07 0.57
CA SER A 127 3.26 17.32 0.03
C SER A 127 2.26 17.98 0.97
N LEU A 128 2.22 19.30 0.88
CA LEU A 128 1.42 20.19 1.70
C LEU A 128 0.71 21.20 0.82
N SER A 129 -0.59 21.27 0.98
CA SER A 129 -1.40 22.29 0.33
C SER A 129 -2.43 22.86 1.30
N THR A 130 -2.86 24.08 1.02
CA THR A 130 -3.87 24.80 1.81
C THR A 130 -4.97 25.32 0.87
N PRO A 131 -5.76 24.41 0.25
CA PRO A 131 -6.91 24.83 -0.54
C PRO A 131 -7.96 25.53 0.35
N ALA A 132 -8.94 26.18 -0.27
CA ALA A 132 -10.03 26.89 0.42
C ALA A 132 -10.81 26.02 1.44
N GLY A 133 -10.73 24.69 1.31
CA GLY A 133 -11.37 23.73 2.22
C GLY A 133 -10.52 23.25 3.40
N GLY A 134 -9.34 23.83 3.64
CA GLY A 134 -8.46 23.48 4.76
C GLY A 134 -7.15 22.79 4.35
N PRO A 135 -6.16 22.69 5.27
CA PRO A 135 -4.85 22.11 4.96
C PRO A 135 -4.94 20.62 4.64
N ILE A 136 -4.15 20.20 3.65
CA ILE A 136 -3.99 18.81 3.26
C ILE A 136 -2.53 18.43 3.45
N THR A 137 -2.32 17.32 4.17
CA THR A 137 -1.05 16.62 4.20
C THR A 137 -1.21 15.31 3.43
N ALA A 138 -0.33 15.08 2.46
CA ALA A 138 -0.29 13.82 1.72
C ALA A 138 1.15 13.31 1.65
N CYS A 139 1.36 12.06 2.02
CA CYS A 139 2.64 11.37 1.92
C CYS A 139 2.46 10.07 1.14
N ALA A 140 3.47 9.68 0.37
CA ALA A 140 3.51 8.44 -0.39
C ALA A 140 4.89 7.80 -0.28
N VAL A 141 4.92 6.47 -0.26
CA VAL A 141 6.15 5.69 -0.35
C VAL A 141 6.05 4.77 -1.55
N ILE A 142 7.11 4.75 -2.35
CA ILE A 142 7.23 3.98 -3.58
C ILE A 142 8.49 3.13 -3.46
N ASP A 143 8.36 1.83 -3.70
CA ASP A 143 9.51 0.94 -3.84
C ASP A 143 10.28 1.28 -5.13
N LYS A 144 11.59 1.45 -5.06
CA LYS A 144 12.42 1.77 -6.25
C LYS A 144 12.77 0.51 -7.05
N ASP A 145 12.71 -0.67 -6.42
CA ASP A 145 13.22 -1.93 -6.97
C ASP A 145 12.12 -2.85 -7.50
N ASP A 146 10.89 -2.37 -7.69
CA ASP A 146 9.78 -3.18 -8.22
C ASP A 146 9.96 -3.44 -9.73
N LYS A 147 10.92 -4.33 -10.04
CA LYS A 147 11.14 -4.98 -11.34
C LYS A 147 11.04 -6.48 -11.10
N HIS A 148 9.82 -6.97 -10.89
CA HIS A 148 9.52 -8.40 -10.89
C HIS A 148 9.20 -8.90 -12.30
#